data_AF-A0A1X6P3Y3-F1
#
_entry.id   AF-A0A1X6P3Y3-F1
#
_cell.length_a   1.000
_cell.length_b   1.000
_cell.length_c   1.000
_cell.angle_alpha   90.00
_cell.angle_beta   90.00
_cell.angle_gamma   90.00
#
_symmetry.space_group_name_H-M   'P 1'
#
loop_
_entity.id
_entity.type
_entity.pdbx_description
1 polymer ?
#
loop_
_entity_poly.entity_id
_entity_poly.type
_entity_poly.pdbx_seq_one_letter_code
_entity_poly.pdbx_strand_id
1 'polypeptide(L)'
;MMAWMNRESLAITLRTGVAVYWSRSRGALWRKGESSGQTQAVTGLTVDCDGDTVLVEVDQVGVACHTGRRSCFYMRVGEGGRWRSRWGWRSTRQSCMGRRVPEDRCGS
;
A
#
# COMPACT_ATOMS: atom_id res chain seq x y z
N MET A 1 0.76 -3.62 1.87
CA MET A 1 0.69 -4.87 1.06
C MET A 1 1.46 -5.96 1.79
N MET A 2 1.45 -7.20 1.33
CA MET A 2 2.35 -8.27 1.81
C MET A 2 3.05 -8.87 0.59
N ALA A 3 4.34 -9.14 0.73
CA ALA A 3 5.19 -9.71 -0.31
C ALA A 3 6.35 -10.46 0.34
N TRP A 4 7.08 -11.20 -0.48
CA TRP A 4 8.24 -11.97 -0.05
C TRP A 4 9.53 -11.18 -0.29
N MET A 5 10.52 -11.38 0.58
CA MET A 5 11.88 -10.95 0.36
C MET A 5 12.81 -12.15 0.48
N ASN A 6 13.73 -12.30 -0.46
CA ASN A 6 14.93 -13.12 -0.28
C ASN A 6 16.08 -12.26 0.26
N ARG A 7 17.21 -12.89 0.61
CA ARG A 7 18.41 -12.21 1.11
C ARG A 7 18.85 -11.04 0.23
N GLU A 8 18.84 -11.23 -1.09
CA GLU A 8 19.26 -10.22 -2.05
C GLU A 8 18.32 -9.01 -2.07
N SER A 9 17.00 -9.25 -2.14
CA SER A 9 15.99 -8.18 -2.14
C SER A 9 16.02 -7.34 -0.86
N LEU A 10 16.26 -7.97 0.30
CA LEU A 10 16.42 -7.27 1.58
C LEU A 10 17.70 -6.43 1.59
N ALA A 11 18.83 -6.99 1.14
CA ALA A 11 20.10 -6.28 1.07
C ALA A 11 20.04 -5.06 0.12
N ILE A 12 19.36 -5.19 -1.02
CA ILE A 12 19.12 -4.07 -1.93
C ILE A 12 18.24 -3.02 -1.25
N THR A 13 17.16 -3.44 -0.60
CA THR A 13 16.23 -2.54 0.11
C THR A 13 16.95 -1.69 1.15
N LEU A 14 17.79 -2.31 1.99
CA LEU A 14 18.59 -1.62 2.99
C LEU A 14 19.60 -0.65 2.36
N ARG A 15 20.22 -1.04 1.24
CA ARG A 15 21.22 -0.20 0.55
C ARG A 15 20.61 0.99 -0.17
N THR A 16 19.44 0.81 -0.81
CA THR A 16 18.85 1.85 -1.67
C THR A 16 17.79 2.69 -0.98
N GLY A 17 17.29 2.29 0.19
CA GLY A 17 16.17 2.95 0.85
C GLY A 17 14.86 2.86 0.07
N VAL A 18 14.73 1.86 -0.83
CA VAL A 18 13.56 1.65 -1.68
C VAL A 18 13.14 0.20 -1.55
N ALA A 19 11.84 -0.07 -1.37
CA ALA A 19 11.35 -1.43 -1.19
C ALA A 19 11.53 -2.28 -2.46
N VAL A 20 12.31 -3.36 -2.32
CA VAL A 20 12.52 -4.39 -3.35
C VAL A 20 12.05 -5.73 -2.82
N TYR A 21 11.24 -6.43 -3.61
CA TYR A 21 10.64 -7.70 -3.24
C TYR A 21 11.16 -8.83 -4.12
N TRP A 22 10.88 -10.06 -3.72
CA TRP A 22 11.11 -11.28 -4.47
C TRP A 22 9.79 -11.86 -4.96
N SER A 23 9.64 -12.00 -6.28
CA SER A 23 8.49 -12.69 -6.87
C SER A 23 8.74 -14.19 -6.89
N ARG A 24 8.05 -14.95 -6.04
CA ARG A 24 8.17 -16.42 -6.01
C ARG A 24 7.71 -17.08 -7.31
N SER A 25 6.72 -16.51 -8.01
CA SER A 25 6.21 -17.08 -9.26
C SER A 25 7.10 -16.78 -10.46
N ARG A 26 7.83 -15.66 -10.44
CA ARG A 26 8.75 -15.28 -11.52
C ARG A 26 10.20 -15.67 -11.25
N GLY A 27 10.52 -16.06 -10.02
CA GLY A 27 11.90 -16.31 -9.59
C GLY A 27 12.80 -15.09 -9.81
N ALA A 28 12.28 -13.88 -9.57
CA ALA A 28 12.96 -12.64 -9.93
C ALA A 28 12.73 -11.52 -8.91
N LEU A 29 13.68 -10.60 -8.83
CA LEU A 29 13.55 -9.36 -8.08
C LEU A 29 12.46 -8.46 -8.69
N TRP A 30 11.75 -7.75 -7.83
CA TRP A 30 10.71 -6.80 -8.20
C TRP A 30 10.87 -5.51 -7.41
N ARG A 31 11.32 -4.46 -8.07
CA ARG A 31 11.39 -3.11 -7.52
C ARG A 31 9.99 -2.49 -7.60
N LYS A 32 9.38 -2.20 -6.45
CA LYS A 32 8.01 -1.69 -6.44
C LYS A 32 7.98 -0.29 -7.07
N GLY A 33 7.16 -0.15 -8.10
CA GLY A 33 6.96 1.13 -8.78
C GLY A 33 7.96 1.42 -9.90
N GLU A 34 8.92 0.54 -10.20
CA GLU A 34 9.90 0.77 -11.27
C GLU A 34 9.25 1.04 -12.64
N SER A 35 8.19 0.32 -12.97
CA SER A 35 7.45 0.52 -14.23
C SER A 35 6.32 1.55 -14.14
N SER A 36 5.82 1.88 -12.94
CA SER A 36 4.62 2.70 -12.76
C SER A 36 4.84 4.05 -12.08
N GLY A 37 6.06 4.33 -11.60
CA GLY A 37 6.40 5.48 -10.76
C GLY A 37 5.88 5.39 -9.32
N GLN A 38 5.07 4.38 -8.98
CA GLN A 38 4.45 4.23 -7.66
C GLN A 38 5.39 3.53 -6.66
N THR A 39 6.46 4.23 -6.30
CA THR A 39 7.56 3.73 -5.47
C THR A 39 7.22 3.70 -3.97
N GLN A 40 8.07 3.03 -3.21
CA GLN A 40 7.99 2.90 -1.75
C GLN A 40 9.36 3.25 -1.16
N ALA A 41 9.50 4.45 -0.62
CA ALA A 41 10.70 4.89 0.08
C ALA A 41 10.66 4.33 1.51
N VAL A 42 11.70 3.64 1.94
CA VAL A 42 11.76 2.98 3.25
C VAL A 42 12.09 4.01 4.33
N THR A 43 11.26 4.09 5.37
CA THR A 43 11.47 4.97 6.53
C THR A 43 11.86 4.20 7.78
N GLY A 44 11.55 2.90 7.84
CA GLY A 44 11.83 2.05 8.99
C GLY A 44 11.75 0.57 8.63
N LEU A 45 12.45 -0.26 9.40
CA LEU A 45 12.45 -1.71 9.24
C LEU A 45 12.54 -2.36 10.62
N THR A 46 11.59 -3.23 10.92
CA THR A 46 11.53 -4.00 12.17
C THR A 46 11.41 -5.48 11.85
N VAL A 47 12.08 -6.32 12.63
CA VAL A 47 12.02 -7.78 12.51
C VAL A 47 11.17 -8.33 13.66
N ASP A 48 10.44 -9.41 13.42
CA ASP A 48 9.68 -10.10 14.46
C ASP A 48 10.58 -10.92 15.40
N CYS A 49 9.96 -11.68 16.32
CA CYS A 49 10.67 -12.31 17.45
C CYS A 49 11.49 -13.55 17.07
N ASP A 50 11.09 -14.29 16.04
CA ASP A 50 11.80 -15.47 15.52
C ASP A 50 12.55 -15.18 14.22
N GLY A 51 12.42 -13.98 13.66
CA GLY A 51 13.25 -13.48 12.58
C GLY A 51 12.81 -13.93 11.20
N ASP A 52 11.57 -14.40 11.05
CA ASP A 52 11.03 -14.87 9.78
C ASP A 52 10.21 -13.81 9.03
N THR A 53 9.82 -12.73 9.73
CA THR A 53 9.00 -11.65 9.18
C THR A 53 9.61 -10.29 9.41
N VAL A 54 9.50 -9.44 8.38
CA VAL A 54 9.96 -8.05 8.42
C VAL A 54 8.78 -7.11 8.20
N LEU A 55 8.60 -6.17 9.13
CA LEU A 55 7.74 -5.00 8.95
C LEU A 55 8.56 -3.88 8.31
N VAL A 56 8.19 -3.50 7.10
CA VAL A 56 8.80 -2.37 6.37
C VAL A 56 7.84 -1.20 6.41
N GLU A 57 8.28 -0.11 7.05
CA GLU A 57 7.59 1.17 7.04
C GLU A 57 8.04 1.97 5.83
N VAL A 58 7.07 2.52 5.09
CA VAL A 58 7.33 3.17 3.81
C VAL A 58 6.52 4.45 3.67
N ASP A 59 7.15 5.45 3.03
CA ASP A 59 6.42 6.52 2.36
C ASP A 59 6.03 6.05 0.95
N GLN A 60 4.73 6.07 0.65
CA GLN A 60 4.17 5.53 -0.59
C GLN A 60 3.87 6.67 -1.55
N VAL A 61 4.56 6.66 -2.69
CA VAL A 61 4.18 7.51 -3.83
C VAL A 61 2.97 6.89 -4.52
N GLY A 62 1.89 7.69 -4.63
CA GLY A 62 0.57 7.33 -5.17
C GLY A 62 -0.04 6.03 -4.63
N VAL A 63 -0.32 5.03 -5.49
CA VAL A 63 -1.10 3.84 -5.10
C VAL A 63 -0.23 2.59 -4.97
N ALA A 64 -0.38 1.88 -3.85
CA ALA A 64 0.33 0.63 -3.62
C ALA A 64 -0.25 -0.54 -4.45
N CYS A 65 -1.56 -0.51 -4.73
CA CYS A 65 -2.28 -1.60 -5.38
C CYS A 65 -2.49 -1.32 -6.87
N HIS A 66 -2.33 -2.35 -7.71
CA HIS A 66 -2.56 -2.28 -9.16
C HIS A 66 -3.99 -1.91 -9.54
N THR A 67 -4.96 -2.02 -8.63
CA THR A 67 -6.36 -1.62 -8.85
C THR A 67 -6.62 -0.14 -8.54
N GLY A 68 -5.59 0.69 -8.38
CA GLY A 68 -5.75 2.11 -8.03
C GLY A 68 -6.04 2.39 -6.56
N ARG A 69 -5.83 1.42 -5.65
CA ARG A 69 -6.13 1.56 -4.22
C ARG A 69 -4.87 1.83 -3.40
N ARG A 70 -5.03 2.58 -2.30
CA ARG A 70 -3.92 2.86 -1.35
C ARG A 70 -3.33 1.59 -0.74
N SER A 71 -4.14 0.55 -0.53
CA SER A 71 -3.69 -0.73 0.03
C SER A 71 -4.36 -1.90 -0.69
N CYS A 72 -3.62 -3.00 -0.86
CA CYS A 72 -4.19 -4.27 -1.32
C CYS A 72 -5.19 -4.85 -0.30
N PHE A 73 -5.01 -4.56 0.99
CA PHE A 73 -5.92 -4.97 2.06
C PHE A 73 -7.07 -3.97 2.20
N TYR A 74 -7.87 -3.82 1.13
CA TYR A 74 -8.97 -2.87 1.08
C TYR A 74 -10.32 -3.46 1.51
N MET A 75 -10.40 -4.77 1.76
CA MET A 75 -11.59 -5.42 2.31
C MET A 75 -11.35 -5.80 3.77
N ARG A 76 -12.38 -5.67 4.60
CA ARG A 76 -12.38 -6.07 6.01
C ARG A 76 -13.66 -6.84 6.30
N VAL A 77 -13.55 -7.86 7.15
CA VAL A 77 -14.70 -8.57 7.71
C VAL A 77 -15.22 -7.76 8.91
N GLY A 78 -16.49 -7.37 8.86
CA GLY A 78 -17.19 -6.70 9.95
C GLY A 78 -17.97 -7.69 10.83
N GLU A 79 -18.69 -7.16 11.81
CA GLU A 79 -19.55 -7.96 12.68
C GLU A 79 -20.58 -8.79 11.88
N GLY A 80 -20.78 -10.04 12.32
CA GLY A 80 -21.63 -11.01 11.63
C GLY A 80 -21.01 -11.56 10.33
N GLY A 81 -19.70 -11.46 10.14
CA GLY A 81 -19.00 -12.06 8.99
C GLY A 81 -19.18 -11.33 7.67
N ARG A 82 -19.82 -10.15 7.66
CA ARG A 82 -20.07 -9.39 6.43
C ARG A 82 -18.84 -8.64 5.95
N TRP A 83 -18.51 -8.79 4.68
CA TRP A 83 -17.41 -8.07 4.02
C TRP A 83 -17.76 -6.60 3.77
N ARG A 84 -16.82 -5.69 4.05
CA ARG A 84 -16.93 -4.25 3.79
C ARG A 84 -15.61 -3.69 3.26
N SER A 85 -15.67 -2.64 2.43
CA SER A 85 -14.45 -1.94 2.02
C SER A 85 -13.91 -1.07 3.16
N ARG A 86 -12.61 -1.18 3.44
CA ARG A 86 -11.88 -0.41 4.46
C ARG A 86 -11.83 1.09 4.17
N TRP A 87 -12.08 1.44 2.91
CA TRP A 87 -12.24 2.78 2.42
C TRP A 87 -13.61 2.81 1.76
N GLY A 88 -14.54 3.57 2.33
CA GLY A 88 -15.77 3.88 1.61
C GLY A 88 -15.41 4.55 0.29
N TRP A 89 -16.24 4.39 -0.74
CA TRP A 89 -16.27 5.30 -1.88
C TRP A 89 -16.58 6.71 -1.35
N ARG A 90 -15.64 7.38 -0.70
CA ARG A 90 -15.61 8.83 -0.70
C ARG A 90 -14.95 9.13 -2.03
N SER A 91 -15.77 9.54 -2.99
CA SER A 91 -15.30 10.15 -4.22
C SER A 91 -14.10 11.01 -3.87
N THR A 92 -13.02 10.83 -4.61
CA THR A 92 -11.97 11.83 -4.69
C THR A 92 -12.70 13.12 -5.03
N ARG A 93 -12.98 13.98 -4.05
CA ARG A 93 -13.30 15.39 -4.30
C ARG A 93 -12.02 15.98 -4.86
N GLN A 94 -11.81 15.72 -6.14
CA GLN A 94 -11.08 16.61 -7.01
C GLN A 94 -11.76 17.97 -6.84
N SER A 95 -11.04 18.89 -6.21
CA SER A 95 -11.21 20.34 -6.25
C SER A 95 -12.59 20.83 -6.73
N CYS A 96 -13.53 21.03 -5.80
CA CYS A 96 -14.40 22.18 -5.94
C CYS A 96 -13.69 23.32 -5.24
N MET A 97 -13.20 24.25 -6.05
CA MET A 97 -12.72 25.57 -5.66
C MET A 97 -13.60 26.16 -4.56
N GLY A 98 -12.94 26.80 -3.59
CA GLY A 98 -13.50 27.20 -2.31
C GLY A 98 -14.93 27.74 -2.36
N ARG A 99 -15.84 27.04 -1.68
CA ARG A 99 -17.02 27.61 -1.01
C ARG A 99 -17.56 26.58 -0.03
N ARG A 100 -17.66 26.95 1.25
CA ARG A 100 -18.29 26.14 2.30
C ARG A 100 -19.79 26.06 2.00
N VAL A 101 -20.34 24.85 1.95
CA VAL A 101 -21.79 24.63 1.94
C VAL A 101 -22.12 23.49 2.91
N PRO A 102 -23.12 23.64 3.81
CA PRO A 102 -23.50 22.61 4.79
C PRO A 102 -24.07 21.32 4.14
N GLU A 103 -23.98 20.22 4.88
CA GLU A 103 -24.09 18.82 4.42
C GLU A 103 -25.51 18.33 4.07
N ASP A 104 -26.53 19.18 4.12
CA ASP A 104 -27.93 18.76 4.22
C ASP A 104 -28.74 18.88 2.91
N ARG A 105 -28.11 19.16 1.76
CA ARG A 105 -28.83 19.41 0.48
C ARG A 105 -28.30 18.69 -0.77
N CYS A 106 -27.82 17.47 -0.66
CA CYS A 106 -27.71 16.60 -1.84
C CYS A 106 -28.34 15.25 -1.53
N GLY A 107 -29.66 15.21 -1.64
CA GLY A 107 -30.47 14.01 -1.41
C GLY A 107 -30.58 13.08 -2.62
N SER A 108 -31.31 11.99 -2.36
CA SER A 108 -31.91 10.98 -3.26
C SER A 108 -30.97 10.12 -4.09
#